data_AF-A0A7S6LV87-F1
#
_entry.id   AF-A0A7S6LV87-F1
#
_cell.length_a   1.000
_cell.length_b   1.000
_cell.length_c   1.000
_cell.angle_alpha   90.00
_cell.angle_beta   90.00
_cell.angle_gamma   90.00
#
_symmetry.space_group_name_H-M   'P 1'
#
loop_
_entity.id
_entity.type
_entity.pdbx_description
1 polymer ?
#
loop_
_entity_poly.entity_id
_entity_poly.type
_entity_poly.pdbx_seq_one_letter_code
_entity_poly.pdbx_strand_id
1 'polypeptide(L)'
;MPVTYFGYWLSALDQGNQVKFYRNEIEVFSFNPTDVLTITGGCPNTANPYCGNPVTGENKNEPYVFLNFYDQSGLGFDKIVFSENPTGGGYESDNHTVGYYTSITGNPLEVPEPASLALIGLALVGMGAVRRRAA
;
A
#
# COMPACT_ATOMS: atom_id res chain seq x y z
N MET A 1 9.61 -20.87 -4.09
CA MET A 1 8.27 -20.26 -4.16
C MET A 1 8.45 -18.76 -4.05
N PRO A 2 7.71 -17.94 -4.81
CA PRO A 2 7.78 -16.49 -4.69
C PRO A 2 7.38 -16.02 -3.28
N VAL A 3 8.01 -14.96 -2.79
CA VAL A 3 7.56 -14.25 -1.57
C VAL A 3 6.34 -13.43 -1.96
N THR A 4 5.18 -13.77 -1.40
CA THR A 4 3.91 -13.11 -1.72
C THR A 4 3.32 -12.34 -0.54
N TYR A 5 3.98 -12.38 0.61
CA TYR A 5 3.54 -11.70 1.82
C TYR A 5 4.67 -10.90 2.45
N PHE A 6 4.35 -9.66 2.79
CA PHE A 6 5.16 -8.83 3.66
C PHE A 6 4.26 -8.14 4.67
N GLY A 7 4.70 -8.09 5.92
CA GLY A 7 4.06 -7.28 6.95
C GLY A 7 5.11 -6.56 7.78
N TYR A 8 4.76 -5.38 8.29
CA TYR A 8 5.63 -4.64 9.20
C TYR A 8 4.81 -3.76 10.14
N TRP A 9 5.42 -3.44 11.28
CA TRP A 9 4.96 -2.41 12.20
C TRP A 9 5.36 -1.04 11.67
N LEU A 10 4.36 -0.24 11.31
CA LEU A 10 4.52 1.17 10.97
C LEU A 10 4.44 1.99 12.26
N SER A 11 5.55 2.64 12.60
CA SER A 11 5.65 3.56 13.73
C SER A 11 5.47 4.98 13.22
N ALA A 12 4.51 5.70 13.78
CA ALA A 12 4.27 7.12 13.50
C ALA A 12 4.15 7.49 12.00
N LEU A 13 3.05 7.11 11.36
CA LEU A 13 2.82 7.46 9.96
C LEU A 13 2.80 8.98 9.74
N ASP A 14 3.64 9.45 8.82
CA ASP A 14 3.61 10.79 8.26
C ASP A 14 3.33 10.79 6.74
N GLN A 15 3.21 11.99 6.16
CA GLN A 15 2.91 12.17 4.73
C GLN A 15 4.06 11.79 3.79
N GLY A 16 5.30 11.72 4.30
CA GLY A 16 6.50 11.43 3.56
C GLY A 16 6.78 9.93 3.44
N ASN A 17 6.29 9.11 4.36
CA ASN A 17 6.54 7.66 4.39
C ASN A 17 6.09 6.95 3.09
N GLN A 18 7.00 6.22 2.44
CA GLN A 18 6.69 5.40 1.26
C GLN A 18 7.27 4.00 1.39
N VAL A 19 6.50 3.01 0.96
CA VAL A 19 6.95 1.62 0.78
C VAL A 19 6.70 1.20 -0.66
N LYS A 20 7.74 0.74 -1.34
CA LYS A 20 7.66 0.29 -2.72
C LYS A 20 8.12 -1.15 -2.83
N PHE A 21 7.40 -1.92 -3.65
CA PHE A 21 7.68 -3.32 -3.91
C PHE A 21 8.12 -3.46 -5.35
N TYR A 22 9.15 -4.28 -5.55
CA TYR A 22 9.76 -4.51 -6.85
C TYR A 22 9.82 -6.01 -7.16
N ARG A 23 9.82 -6.30 -8.45
CA ARG A 23 10.13 -7.61 -9.02
C ARG A 23 11.04 -7.40 -10.22
N ASN A 24 12.23 -7.98 -10.21
CA ASN A 24 13.24 -7.81 -11.26
C ASN A 24 13.48 -6.34 -11.61
N GLU A 25 13.68 -5.49 -10.59
CA GLU A 25 13.87 -4.04 -10.71
C GLU A 25 12.64 -3.22 -11.18
N ILE A 26 11.52 -3.87 -11.49
CA ILE A 26 10.27 -3.19 -11.89
C ILE A 26 9.40 -2.97 -10.65
N GLU A 27 8.95 -1.74 -10.42
CA GLU A 27 7.99 -1.41 -9.37
C GLU A 27 6.65 -2.10 -9.67
N VAL A 28 6.18 -2.96 -8.75
CA VAL A 28 4.91 -3.69 -8.87
C VAL A 28 3.83 -3.14 -7.95
N PHE A 29 4.22 -2.41 -6.89
CA PHE A 29 3.30 -1.74 -5.99
C PHE A 29 3.99 -0.58 -5.27
N SER A 30 3.25 0.50 -5.05
CA SER A 30 3.66 1.61 -4.19
C SER A 30 2.56 1.89 -3.19
N PHE A 31 2.94 1.91 -1.92
CA PHE A 31 2.11 2.33 -0.81
C PHE A 31 1.90 3.85 -0.84
N ASN A 32 0.68 4.29 -0.54
CA ASN A 32 0.35 5.70 -0.29
C ASN A 32 -0.08 5.85 1.18
N PRO A 33 0.57 6.71 1.99
CA PRO A 33 0.16 7.03 3.36
C PRO A 33 -1.34 7.32 3.52
N THR A 34 -1.91 7.99 2.53
CA THR A 34 -3.33 8.37 2.54
C THR A 34 -4.23 7.14 2.61
N ASP A 35 -3.83 6.02 2.00
CA ASP A 35 -4.61 4.78 2.03
C ASP A 35 -4.71 4.25 3.46
N VAL A 36 -3.62 4.30 4.25
CA VAL A 36 -3.69 3.88 5.67
C VAL A 36 -4.65 4.75 6.46
N LEU A 37 -4.61 6.06 6.24
CA LEU A 37 -5.52 7.00 6.90
C LEU A 37 -6.99 6.74 6.56
N THR A 38 -7.30 6.10 5.41
CA THR A 38 -8.68 5.67 5.12
C THR A 38 -9.17 4.55 6.05
N ILE A 39 -8.28 3.69 6.54
CA ILE A 39 -8.63 2.61 7.49
C ILE A 39 -8.52 3.07 8.92
N THR A 40 -7.37 3.68 9.27
CA THR A 40 -7.07 4.04 10.65
C THR A 40 -7.89 5.24 11.08
N GLY A 41 -8.38 6.04 10.13
CA GLY A 41 -8.82 7.40 10.39
C GLY A 41 -7.64 8.32 10.66
N GLY A 42 -7.90 9.62 10.63
CA GLY A 42 -6.92 10.62 11.04
C GLY A 42 -6.68 10.63 12.56
N CYS A 43 -5.57 11.25 12.96
CA CYS A 43 -5.19 11.41 14.36
C CYS A 43 -5.37 12.81 14.99
N PRO A 44 -6.41 13.61 14.67
CA PRO A 44 -6.80 14.74 15.53
C PRO A 44 -7.63 14.30 16.75
N ASN A 45 -8.05 13.03 16.79
CA ASN A 45 -8.95 12.48 17.81
C ASN A 45 -8.21 11.48 18.70
N THR A 46 -8.04 11.80 19.98
CA THR A 46 -7.40 10.92 20.96
C THR A 46 -8.19 9.65 21.29
N ALA A 47 -9.45 9.55 20.88
CA ALA A 47 -10.24 8.32 21.00
C ALA A 47 -9.96 7.32 19.86
N ASN A 48 -9.21 7.71 18.82
CA ASN A 48 -8.81 6.79 17.76
C ASN A 48 -7.71 5.85 18.29
N PRO A 49 -7.94 4.52 18.31
CA PRO A 49 -7.01 3.57 18.90
C PRO A 49 -5.68 3.42 18.16
N TYR A 50 -5.58 3.93 16.92
CA TYR A 50 -4.35 3.91 16.15
C TYR A 50 -3.44 5.11 16.46
N CYS A 51 -3.90 6.11 17.21
CA CYS A 51 -3.19 7.38 17.35
C CYS A 51 -2.26 7.43 18.54
N GLY A 52 -0.99 7.74 18.27
CA GLY A 52 0.06 7.80 19.27
C GLY A 52 0.70 6.45 19.58
N ASN A 53 1.91 6.52 20.11
CA ASN A 53 2.69 5.35 20.45
C ASN A 53 1.95 4.53 21.52
N PRO A 54 1.68 3.23 21.30
CA PRO A 54 0.89 2.42 22.23
C PRO A 54 1.61 2.13 23.56
N VAL A 55 2.93 2.37 23.64
CA VAL A 55 3.75 2.16 24.85
C VAL A 55 3.99 3.48 25.59
N THR A 56 4.39 4.54 24.88
CA THR A 56 4.79 5.83 25.49
C THR A 56 3.69 6.89 25.47
N GLY A 57 2.71 6.77 24.56
CA GLY A 57 1.68 7.78 24.33
C GLY A 57 2.15 9.04 23.60
N GLU A 58 3.39 9.06 23.09
CA GLU A 58 3.95 10.15 22.27
C GLU A 58 3.37 10.12 20.84
N ASN A 59 3.71 11.11 20.01
CA ASN A 59 3.33 11.15 18.59
C ASN A 59 1.80 11.00 18.36
N LYS A 60 0.99 11.64 19.21
CA LYS A 60 -0.48 11.49 19.24
C LYS A 60 -1.20 11.87 17.95
N ASN A 61 -0.52 12.61 17.08
CA ASN A 61 -1.05 13.05 15.79
C ASN A 61 -0.73 12.07 14.65
N GLU A 62 -0.11 10.94 14.95
CA GLU A 62 0.42 9.99 13.96
C GLU A 62 -0.12 8.57 14.24
N PRO A 63 -0.55 7.84 13.20
CA PRO A 63 -0.97 6.44 13.31
C PRO A 63 0.17 5.47 13.62
N TYR A 64 -0.14 4.45 14.40
CA TYR A 64 0.68 3.26 14.68
C TYR A 64 -0.11 2.01 14.34
N VAL A 65 0.39 1.19 13.42
CA VAL A 65 -0.38 0.06 12.91
C VAL A 65 0.52 -1.01 12.30
N PHE A 66 0.11 -2.28 12.40
CA PHE A 66 0.73 -3.35 11.65
C PHE A 66 0.08 -3.49 10.26
N LEU A 67 0.88 -3.29 9.21
CA LEU A 67 0.42 -3.37 7.83
C LEU A 67 0.72 -4.74 7.23
N ASN A 68 -0.19 -5.20 6.38
CA ASN A 68 -0.08 -6.46 5.66
C ASN A 68 -0.19 -6.21 4.16
N PHE A 69 0.75 -6.73 3.39
CA PHE A 69 0.82 -6.62 1.94
C PHE A 69 0.79 -8.03 1.34
N TYR A 70 -0.17 -8.26 0.44
CA TYR A 70 -0.43 -9.55 -0.18
C TYR A 70 -0.33 -9.40 -1.70
N ASP A 71 0.65 -10.06 -2.32
CA ASP A 71 0.73 -10.13 -3.78
C ASP A 71 -0.21 -11.20 -4.33
N GLN A 72 -1.43 -10.78 -4.66
CA GLN A 72 -2.49 -11.64 -5.18
C GLN A 72 -2.24 -12.14 -6.62
N SER A 73 -1.24 -11.60 -7.33
CA SER A 73 -0.85 -12.15 -8.64
C SER A 73 -0.15 -13.52 -8.53
N GLY A 74 0.35 -13.87 -7.32
CA GLY A 74 1.10 -15.09 -7.07
C GLY A 74 2.52 -15.09 -7.64
N LEU A 75 2.97 -13.98 -8.24
CA LEU A 75 4.27 -13.85 -8.89
C LEU A 75 5.37 -13.35 -7.92
N GLY A 76 5.00 -12.75 -6.79
CA GLY A 76 5.85 -12.32 -5.68
C GLY A 76 6.60 -11.01 -5.87
N PHE A 77 7.46 -10.66 -4.93
CA PHE A 77 8.39 -9.53 -5.02
C PHE A 77 9.76 -9.95 -4.49
N ASP A 78 10.81 -9.23 -4.90
CA ASP A 78 12.20 -9.53 -4.54
C ASP A 78 12.92 -8.36 -3.85
N LYS A 79 12.33 -7.16 -3.88
CA LYS A 79 12.87 -5.98 -3.21
C LYS A 79 11.77 -5.11 -2.65
N ILE A 80 11.98 -4.65 -1.42
CA ILE A 80 11.13 -3.67 -0.73
C ILE A 80 11.99 -2.47 -0.40
N VAL A 81 11.51 -1.28 -0.75
CA VAL A 81 12.21 -0.01 -0.48
C VAL A 81 11.36 0.82 0.46
N PHE A 82 11.93 1.16 1.60
CA PHE A 82 11.43 2.16 2.52
C PHE A 82 12.10 3.49 2.21
N SER A 83 11.33 4.55 2.07
CA SER A 83 11.85 5.87 1.76
C SER A 83 10.93 6.95 2.29
N GLU A 84 11.46 8.16 2.42
CA GLU A 84 10.68 9.30 2.89
C GLU A 84 10.81 10.48 1.93
N ASN A 85 9.67 10.94 1.40
CA ASN A 85 9.61 12.03 0.45
C ASN A 85 8.27 12.79 0.54
N PRO A 86 8.26 14.09 0.91
CA PRO A 86 9.42 14.92 1.23
C PRO A 86 10.15 14.42 2.48
N THR A 87 11.47 14.57 2.51
CA THR A 87 12.26 14.23 3.70
C THR A 87 11.94 15.24 4.80
N GLY A 88 11.25 14.80 5.86
CA GLY A 88 10.80 15.65 6.96
C GLY A 88 11.03 15.06 8.35
N GLY A 89 11.05 13.73 8.47
CA GLY A 89 11.27 12.92 9.65
C GLY A 89 12.21 11.75 9.36
N GLY A 90 11.99 10.64 10.06
CA GLY A 90 12.63 9.37 9.76
C GLY A 90 11.56 8.31 9.52
N TYR A 91 11.77 7.45 8.51
CA TYR A 91 10.93 6.27 8.33
C TYR A 91 11.29 5.20 9.36
N GLU A 92 10.41 4.97 10.34
CA GLU A 92 10.55 3.90 11.32
C GLU A 92 9.73 2.66 10.95
N SER A 93 10.39 1.50 10.96
CA SER A 93 9.78 0.22 10.63
C SER A 93 10.32 -0.89 11.52
N ASP A 94 9.46 -1.72 12.11
CA ASP A 94 9.86 -2.83 12.98
C ASP A 94 9.00 -4.09 12.74
N ASN A 95 9.31 -5.21 13.40
CA ASN A 95 8.55 -6.47 13.36
C ASN A 95 8.27 -6.99 11.93
N HIS A 96 9.28 -6.93 11.06
CA HIS A 96 9.14 -7.36 9.66
C HIS A 96 8.85 -8.84 9.55
N THR A 97 7.78 -9.18 8.83
CA THR A 97 7.40 -10.55 8.51
C THR A 97 7.45 -10.74 7.00
N VAL A 98 8.18 -11.76 6.54
CA VAL A 98 8.36 -12.08 5.12
C VAL A 98 7.92 -13.52 4.90
N GLY A 99 7.13 -13.77 3.86
CA GLY A 99 6.73 -15.14 3.55
C GLY A 99 5.81 -15.26 2.36
N TYR A 100 4.96 -16.28 2.42
CA TYR A 100 3.88 -16.51 1.47
C TYR A 100 2.58 -16.57 2.26
N TYR A 101 1.55 -15.88 1.79
CA TYR A 101 0.25 -15.91 2.46
C TYR A 101 -0.55 -17.15 2.05
N THR A 102 -1.31 -17.69 3.00
CA THR A 102 -2.30 -18.74 2.76
C THR A 102 -3.74 -18.23 2.87
N SER A 103 -3.90 -17.05 3.48
CA SER A 103 -5.17 -16.36 3.68
C SER A 103 -4.91 -14.86 3.82
N ILE A 104 -5.87 -14.03 3.43
CA ILE A 104 -5.84 -12.59 3.66
C ILE A 104 -6.57 -12.29 4.97
N THR A 105 -5.93 -11.54 5.86
CA THR A 105 -6.49 -11.11 7.16
C THR A 105 -6.24 -9.62 7.39
N GLY A 106 -6.97 -9.04 8.35
CA GLY A 106 -6.91 -7.61 8.69
C GLY A 106 -8.10 -6.84 8.12
N ASN A 107 -8.02 -5.52 8.17
CA ASN A 107 -9.02 -4.64 7.56
C ASN A 107 -8.59 -4.38 6.11
N PRO A 108 -9.32 -4.89 5.11
CA PRO A 108 -8.90 -4.77 3.72
C PRO A 108 -8.96 -3.32 3.25
N LEU A 109 -7.92 -2.90 2.55
CA LEU A 109 -7.95 -1.71 1.69
C LEU A 109 -8.48 -2.11 0.33
N GLU A 110 -9.54 -1.45 -0.11
CA GLU A 110 -9.89 -1.46 -1.53
C GLU A 110 -8.89 -0.56 -2.27
N VAL A 111 -7.81 -1.16 -2.78
CA VAL A 111 -6.91 -0.49 -3.71
C VAL A 111 -7.63 -0.42 -5.07
N PRO A 112 -7.91 0.78 -5.62
CA PRO A 112 -8.56 0.89 -6.92
C PRO A 112 -7.76 0.12 -7.98
N GLU A 113 -8.46 -0.68 -8.80
CA GLU A 113 -7.78 -1.45 -9.84
C GLU A 113 -7.03 -0.50 -10.82
N PRO A 114 -5.87 -0.92 -11.36
CA PRO A 114 -5.07 -0.06 -12.22
C PRO A 114 -5.89 0.47 -13.40
N ALA A 115 -5.76 1.77 -13.68
CA ALA A 115 -6.40 2.45 -14.81
C ALA A 115 -6.13 1.78 -16.18
N SER A 116 -5.12 0.90 -16.25
CA SER A 116 -4.83 0.03 -17.38
C SER A 116 -6.04 -0.75 -17.89
N LEU A 117 -6.93 -1.23 -17.01
CA LEU A 117 -8.15 -1.94 -17.43
C LEU A 117 -9.16 -0.98 -18.06
N ALA A 118 -9.30 0.23 -17.53
CA ALA A 118 -10.11 1.27 -18.15
C ALA A 118 -9.56 1.66 -19.53
N LEU A 119 -8.23 1.75 -19.67
CA LEU A 119 -7.56 2.03 -20.95
C LEU A 119 -7.77 0.90 -21.98
N ILE A 120 -7.69 -0.38 -21.56
CA ILE A 120 -8.02 -1.51 -22.44
C ILE A 120 -9.49 -1.45 -22.87
N GLY A 121 -10.40 -1.15 -21.94
CA GLY A 121 -11.82 -0.96 -22.25
C GLY A 121 -12.06 0.14 -23.29
N LEU A 122 -11.44 1.30 -23.10
CA LEU A 122 -11.48 2.43 -24.04
C LEU A 122 -10.89 2.07 -25.41
N ALA A 123 -9.78 1.33 -25.45
CA ALA A 123 -9.16 0.89 -26.71
C ALA A 123 -10.08 -0.06 -27.49
N LEU A 124 -10.72 -1.01 -26.81
CA LEU A 124 -11.67 -1.94 -27.42
C LEU A 124 -12.90 -1.21 -27.98
N VAL A 125 -13.44 -0.24 -27.24
CA VAL A 125 -14.55 0.61 -27.70
C VAL A 125 -14.14 1.44 -28.93
N GLY A 126 -12.96 2.05 -28.91
CA GLY A 126 -12.41 2.81 -30.03
C GLY A 126 -12.28 1.96 -31.30
N MET A 127 -11.69 0.76 -31.19
CA MET A 127 -11.57 -0.17 -32.32
C MET A 127 -12.94 -0.60 -32.88
N GLY A 128 -13.92 -0.85 -32.01
CA GLY A 128 -15.28 -1.17 -32.42
C GLY A 128 -15.97 -0.02 -33.18
N ALA A 129 -15.79 1.22 -32.73
CA ALA A 129 -16.35 2.41 -33.37
C ALA A 129 -15.73 2.69 -34.75
N VAL A 130 -14.41 2.51 -34.90
CA VAL A 130 -13.72 2.64 -36.20
C VAL A 130 -14.21 1.59 -37.18
N ARG A 131 -14.36 0.33 -36.73
CA ARG A 131 -14.82 -0.78 -37.58
C ARG A 131 -16.25 -0.60 -38.08
N ARG A 132 -17.13 0.03 -37.29
CA ARG A 132 -18.51 0.39 -37.69
C ARG A 132 -18.59 1.56 -38.67
N ARG A 133 -17.55 2.40 -38.77
CA ARG A 133 -17.49 3.50 -39.75
C ARG A 133 -16.91 3.07 -41.09
N ALA A 134 -16.18 1.96 -41.13
CA ALA A 134 -15.54 1.42 -42.32
C ALA A 134 -16.39 0.36 -43.06
N ALA A 135 -17.53 -0.04 -42.49
CA ALA A 135 -18.55 -0.89 -43.10
C ALA A 135 -19.76 -0.05 -43.51
#